data_AF-A0AA90TSC4-F1
#
_entry.id   AF-A0AA90TSC4-F1
#
_cell.length_a   1.000
_cell.length_b   1.000
_cell.length_c   1.000
_cell.angle_alpha   90.00
_cell.angle_beta   90.00
_cell.angle_gamma   90.00
#
_symmetry.space_group_name_H-M   'P 1'
#
loop_
_entity.id
_entity.type
_entity.pdbx_description
1 polymer ?
#
loop_
_entity_poly.entity_id
_entity_poly.type
_entity_poly.pdbx_seq_one_letter_code
_entity_poly.pdbx_strand_id
1 'polypeptide(L)'
;MLSQAGLHAGATGWYRMQSARRLHRWTTKLALLTVPGASTSQDLLSCLPTRSALTFALAHGDLVHLPFVVEQMRNPEVDRYAGWVWQTLTGMDLAGAGWILSEPVASSEDATQIVTPTKLDADNGLARPFYAAIRAHTASNPYVALHGKRVLCGRVLDLQHAVDLLENAPQAVRFLAAYGLDRTDSGARINVR
;
A
#
# COMPACT_ATOMS: atom_id res chain seq x y z
N MET A 1 -10.67 2.23 -16.02
CA MET A 1 -10.15 1.49 -14.84
C MET A 1 -10.83 0.13 -14.71
N LEU A 2 -12.16 0.09 -14.59
CA LEU A 2 -12.95 -1.15 -14.51
C LEU A 2 -12.72 -2.11 -15.71
N SER A 3 -12.58 -1.57 -16.93
CA SER A 3 -12.21 -2.37 -18.11
C SER A 3 -10.83 -3.01 -18.01
N GLN A 4 -9.86 -2.34 -17.37
CA GLN A 4 -8.52 -2.90 -17.14
C GLN A 4 -8.52 -3.92 -15.99
N ALA A 5 -9.37 -3.74 -14.97
CA ALA A 5 -9.59 -4.74 -13.93
C ALA A 5 -10.19 -6.03 -14.52
N GLY A 6 -11.17 -5.91 -15.42
CA GLY A 6 -11.73 -7.05 -16.16
C GLY A 6 -10.69 -7.77 -17.04
N LEU A 7 -9.85 -7.01 -17.76
CA LEU A 7 -8.75 -7.57 -18.55
C LEU A 7 -7.71 -8.30 -17.67
N HIS A 8 -7.39 -7.76 -16.49
CA HIS A 8 -6.49 -8.42 -15.55
C HIS A 8 -7.08 -9.74 -15.04
N ALA A 9 -8.38 -9.77 -14.73
CA ALA A 9 -9.07 -10.96 -14.25
C ALA A 9 -9.08 -12.10 -15.28
N GLY A 10 -9.13 -11.79 -16.57
CA GLY A 10 -9.15 -12.77 -17.66
C GLY A 10 -7.78 -13.12 -18.28
N ALA A 11 -6.70 -12.41 -17.94
CA ALA A 11 -5.40 -12.57 -18.57
C ALA A 11 -4.50 -13.57 -17.82
N THR A 12 -3.61 -14.25 -18.55
CA THR A 12 -2.57 -15.16 -18.00
C THR A 12 -1.17 -14.76 -18.44
N GLY A 13 -0.14 -15.27 -17.73
CA GLY A 13 1.27 -15.10 -18.08
C GLY A 13 1.70 -13.64 -18.30
N TRP A 14 2.38 -13.39 -19.42
CA TRP A 14 2.92 -12.07 -19.78
C TRP A 14 1.85 -10.98 -19.89
N TYR A 15 0.66 -11.30 -20.43
CA TYR A 15 -0.45 -10.36 -20.55
C TYR A 15 -1.03 -9.98 -19.18
N ARG A 16 -1.07 -10.92 -18.24
CA ARG A 16 -1.46 -10.64 -16.84
C ARG A 16 -0.48 -9.70 -16.16
N MET A 17 0.82 -9.89 -16.40
CA MET A 17 1.86 -9.03 -15.85
C MET A 17 1.79 -7.61 -16.41
N GLN A 18 1.61 -7.46 -17.72
CA GLN A 18 1.48 -6.13 -18.33
C GLN A 18 0.21 -5.40 -17.90
N SER A 19 -0.93 -6.11 -17.86
CA SER A 19 -2.18 -5.54 -17.35
C SER A 19 -2.05 -5.13 -15.88
N ALA A 20 -1.40 -5.93 -15.04
CA ALA A 20 -1.12 -5.59 -13.65
C ALA A 20 -0.28 -4.32 -13.52
N ARG A 21 0.79 -4.17 -14.32
CA ARG A 21 1.64 -2.96 -14.32
C ARG A 21 0.87 -1.71 -14.74
N ARG A 22 0.03 -1.83 -15.77
CA ARG A 22 -0.83 -0.72 -16.23
C ARG A 22 -1.87 -0.38 -15.16
N LEU A 23 -2.53 -1.38 -14.60
CA LEU A 23 -3.53 -1.20 -13.55
C LEU A 23 -2.90 -0.52 -12.33
N HIS A 24 -1.76 -1.00 -11.85
CA HIS A 24 -1.01 -0.38 -10.75
C HIS A 24 -0.75 1.11 -11.03
N ARG A 25 -0.20 1.45 -12.20
CA ARG A 25 0.08 2.84 -12.57
C ARG A 25 -1.18 3.71 -12.59
N TRP A 26 -2.27 3.23 -13.18
CA TRP A 26 -3.53 3.96 -13.25
C TRP A 26 -4.17 4.12 -11.88
N THR A 27 -4.13 3.08 -11.06
CA THR A 27 -4.66 3.09 -9.69
C THR A 27 -3.91 4.07 -8.81
N THR A 28 -2.57 4.07 -8.85
CA THR A 28 -1.75 5.05 -8.13
C THR A 28 -2.06 6.47 -8.58
N LYS A 29 -2.13 6.72 -9.89
CA LYS A 29 -2.49 8.05 -10.41
C LYS A 29 -3.89 8.49 -9.96
N LEU A 30 -4.87 7.61 -10.03
CA LEU A 30 -6.24 7.92 -9.60
C LEU A 30 -6.31 8.25 -8.11
N ALA A 31 -5.62 7.45 -7.28
CA ALA A 31 -5.51 7.70 -5.84
C ALA A 31 -4.92 9.09 -5.56
N LEU A 32 -3.88 9.47 -6.27
CA LEU A 32 -3.24 10.78 -6.12
C LEU A 32 -4.11 11.94 -6.58
N LEU A 33 -4.97 11.72 -7.60
CA LEU A 33 -5.92 12.71 -8.10
C LEU A 33 -7.16 12.87 -7.20
N THR A 34 -7.47 11.84 -6.40
CA THR A 34 -8.61 11.85 -5.48
C THR A 34 -8.25 12.65 -4.23
N VAL A 35 -9.16 13.55 -3.83
CA VAL A 35 -8.97 14.40 -2.65
C VAL A 35 -9.31 13.58 -1.40
N PRO A 36 -8.41 13.53 -0.39
CA PRO A 36 -8.71 12.92 0.90
C PRO A 36 -10.01 13.49 1.52
N GLY A 37 -10.74 12.64 2.24
CA GLY A 37 -12.04 13.01 2.83
C GLY A 37 -13.24 12.97 1.87
N ALA A 38 -13.04 12.71 0.57
CA ALA A 38 -14.14 12.49 -0.37
C ALA A 38 -14.76 11.08 -0.19
N SER A 39 -16.08 11.02 -0.08
CA SER A 39 -16.85 9.78 0.14
C SER A 39 -16.78 8.77 -1.01
N THR A 40 -16.40 9.20 -2.22
CA THR A 40 -16.36 8.38 -3.44
C THR A 40 -15.23 7.34 -3.47
N SER A 41 -14.30 7.40 -2.51
CA SER A 41 -13.11 6.56 -2.47
C SER A 41 -13.37 5.12 -1.98
N GLN A 42 -14.39 4.89 -1.14
CA GLN A 42 -14.69 3.57 -0.59
C GLN A 42 -15.30 2.61 -1.62
N ASP A 43 -16.26 3.07 -2.43
CA ASP A 43 -16.90 2.26 -3.48
C ASP A 43 -15.90 1.79 -4.55
N LEU A 44 -14.85 2.59 -4.76
CA LEU A 44 -13.79 2.26 -5.70
C LEU A 44 -12.96 1.06 -5.23
N LEU A 45 -12.67 0.96 -3.92
CA LEU A 45 -11.87 -0.13 -3.37
C LEU A 45 -12.52 -1.49 -3.59
N SER A 46 -13.84 -1.58 -3.45
CA SER A 46 -14.60 -2.83 -3.68
C SER A 46 -14.61 -3.29 -5.14
N CYS A 47 -14.34 -2.39 -6.09
CA CYS A 47 -14.35 -2.71 -7.51
C CYS A 47 -12.98 -3.17 -8.04
N LEU A 48 -11.94 -3.14 -7.21
CA LEU A 48 -10.56 -3.42 -7.62
C LEU A 48 -10.10 -4.79 -7.15
N PRO A 49 -9.20 -5.44 -7.91
CA PRO A 49 -8.45 -6.58 -7.38
C PRO A 49 -7.75 -6.18 -6.08
N THR A 50 -7.76 -7.05 -5.08
CA THR A 50 -7.36 -6.74 -3.70
C THR A 50 -6.02 -6.01 -3.59
N ARG A 51 -4.99 -6.51 -4.28
CA ARG A 51 -3.66 -5.85 -4.27
C ARG A 51 -3.70 -4.45 -4.88
N SER A 52 -4.50 -4.23 -5.93
CA SER A 52 -4.68 -2.90 -6.52
C SER A 52 -5.45 -1.97 -5.56
N ALA A 53 -6.45 -2.47 -4.86
CA ALA A 53 -7.16 -1.71 -3.82
C ALA A 53 -6.20 -1.30 -2.68
N LEU A 54 -5.31 -2.19 -2.24
CA LEU A 54 -4.25 -1.87 -1.26
C LEU A 54 -3.27 -0.81 -1.79
N THR A 55 -2.84 -0.92 -3.05
CA THR A 55 -2.04 0.13 -3.69
C THR A 55 -2.78 1.47 -3.74
N PHE A 56 -4.08 1.46 -4.03
CA PHE A 56 -4.90 2.68 -4.01
C PHE A 56 -4.88 3.31 -2.63
N ALA A 57 -5.20 2.55 -1.58
CA ALA A 57 -5.24 3.04 -0.21
C ALA A 57 -3.90 3.66 0.20
N LEU A 58 -2.79 2.99 -0.12
CA LEU A 58 -1.44 3.49 0.14
C LEU A 58 -1.15 4.81 -0.58
N ALA A 59 -1.43 4.88 -1.88
CA ALA A 59 -1.14 6.06 -2.69
C ALA A 59 -2.09 7.24 -2.39
N HIS A 60 -3.33 6.95 -1.97
CA HIS A 60 -4.30 7.96 -1.55
C HIS A 60 -3.83 8.63 -0.26
N GLY A 61 -3.32 7.82 0.68
CA GLY A 61 -2.74 8.26 1.94
C GLY A 61 -3.78 8.68 2.99
N ASP A 62 -5.08 8.50 2.74
CA ASP A 62 -6.10 8.79 3.74
C ASP A 62 -6.30 7.58 4.68
N LEU A 63 -6.18 7.82 5.98
CA LEU A 63 -6.30 6.77 6.99
C LEU A 63 -7.73 6.26 7.19
N VAL A 64 -8.73 6.90 6.59
CA VAL A 64 -10.10 6.34 6.52
C VAL A 64 -10.15 4.95 5.86
N HIS A 65 -9.12 4.59 5.08
CA HIS A 65 -9.01 3.27 4.45
C HIS A 65 -8.37 2.19 5.34
N LEU A 66 -7.84 2.54 6.52
CA LEU A 66 -7.20 1.56 7.41
C LEU A 66 -8.09 0.37 7.78
N PRO A 67 -9.40 0.52 8.06
CA PRO A 67 -10.27 -0.64 8.30
C PRO A 67 -10.26 -1.64 7.15
N PHE A 68 -10.30 -1.16 5.90
CA PHE A 68 -10.19 -2.02 4.72
C PHE A 68 -8.81 -2.71 4.67
N VAL A 69 -7.71 -1.96 4.86
CA VAL A 69 -6.34 -2.50 4.82
C VAL A 69 -6.15 -3.60 5.87
N VAL A 70 -6.62 -3.37 7.09
CA VAL A 70 -6.54 -4.33 8.21
C VAL A 70 -7.30 -5.61 7.88
N GLU A 71 -8.50 -5.52 7.32
CA GLU A 71 -9.26 -6.72 6.94
C GLU A 71 -8.57 -7.54 5.86
N GLN A 72 -7.82 -6.92 4.94
CA GLN A 72 -7.04 -7.65 3.94
C GLN A 72 -5.86 -8.42 4.54
N MET A 73 -5.42 -8.12 5.77
CA MET A 73 -4.39 -8.92 6.45
C MET A 73 -4.85 -10.35 6.78
N ARG A 74 -6.16 -10.63 6.70
CA ARG A 74 -6.70 -11.99 6.84
C ARG A 74 -6.52 -12.82 5.57
N ASN A 75 -6.25 -12.19 4.42
CA ASN A 75 -6.11 -12.87 3.14
C ASN A 75 -4.64 -13.30 2.95
N PRO A 76 -4.32 -14.61 2.93
CA PRO A 76 -2.95 -15.09 2.79
C PRO A 76 -2.24 -14.65 1.50
N GLU A 77 -2.97 -14.29 0.45
CA GLU A 77 -2.37 -13.86 -0.81
C GLU A 77 -1.74 -12.45 -0.73
N VAL A 78 -2.21 -11.62 0.20
CA VAL A 78 -1.84 -10.20 0.30
C VAL A 78 -1.54 -9.74 1.73
N ASP A 79 -1.50 -10.65 2.71
CA ASP A 79 -1.38 -10.32 4.12
C ASP A 79 -0.13 -9.47 4.41
N ARG A 80 1.04 -9.88 3.91
CA ARG A 80 2.31 -9.16 4.00
C ARG A 80 2.24 -7.78 3.38
N TYR A 81 1.65 -7.68 2.19
CA TYR A 81 1.50 -6.39 1.52
C TYR A 81 0.54 -5.46 2.28
N ALA A 82 -0.56 -5.98 2.81
CA ALA A 82 -1.49 -5.22 3.65
C ALA A 82 -0.81 -4.73 4.94
N GLY A 83 -0.02 -5.59 5.60
CA GLY A 83 0.81 -5.25 6.75
C GLY A 83 1.77 -4.10 6.45
N TRP A 84 2.50 -4.20 5.33
CA TRP A 84 3.41 -3.16 4.87
C TRP A 84 2.70 -1.83 4.54
N VAL A 85 1.53 -1.88 3.87
CA VAL A 85 0.71 -0.70 3.61
C VAL A 85 0.31 -0.02 4.91
N TRP A 86 -0.17 -0.79 5.89
CA TRP A 86 -0.56 -0.26 7.20
C TRP A 86 0.62 0.39 7.92
N GLN A 87 1.77 -0.27 7.99
CA GLN A 87 3.00 0.27 8.58
C GLN A 87 3.46 1.54 7.87
N THR A 88 3.42 1.55 6.54
CA THR A 88 3.85 2.70 5.73
C THR A 88 2.95 3.91 5.94
N LEU A 89 1.64 3.71 6.10
CA LEU A 89 0.70 4.80 6.36
C LEU A 89 0.77 5.31 7.80
N THR A 90 0.84 4.41 8.77
CA THR A 90 0.82 4.76 10.21
C THR A 90 2.19 5.16 10.77
N GLY A 91 3.27 4.81 10.07
CA GLY A 91 4.64 5.01 10.55
C GLY A 91 5.05 4.05 11.67
N MET A 92 4.20 3.10 12.06
CA MET A 92 4.49 2.16 13.14
C MET A 92 5.28 0.97 12.63
N ASP A 93 6.43 0.70 13.25
CA ASP A 93 7.21 -0.50 12.98
C ASP A 93 6.55 -1.74 13.61
N LEU A 94 6.07 -2.66 12.76
CA LEU A 94 5.43 -3.88 13.21
C LEU A 94 6.39 -4.79 13.97
N ALA A 95 7.67 -4.85 13.54
CA ALA A 95 8.66 -5.70 14.19
C ALA A 95 9.01 -5.16 15.59
N GLY A 96 9.31 -3.86 15.68
CA GLY A 96 9.54 -3.18 16.96
C GLY A 96 8.35 -3.23 17.91
N ALA A 97 7.11 -3.28 17.40
CA ALA A 97 5.91 -3.46 18.21
C ALA A 97 5.64 -4.92 18.62
N GLY A 98 6.41 -5.89 18.12
CA GLY A 98 6.16 -7.32 18.34
C GLY A 98 4.89 -7.83 17.65
N TRP A 99 4.44 -7.17 16.58
CA TRP A 99 3.21 -7.49 15.83
C TRP A 99 3.51 -8.21 14.52
N ILE A 100 4.57 -8.99 14.49
CA ILE A 100 4.91 -9.88 13.39
C ILE A 100 4.72 -11.33 13.84
N LEU A 101 4.25 -12.17 12.93
CA LEU A 101 4.20 -13.62 13.16
C LEU A 101 5.54 -14.23 12.77
N SER A 102 5.98 -15.23 13.55
CA SER A 102 7.18 -16.00 13.21
C SER A 102 7.00 -16.71 11.87
N GLU A 103 8.03 -16.67 11.04
CA GLU A 103 8.02 -17.39 9.78
C GLU A 103 8.34 -18.87 10.02
N PRO A 104 7.61 -19.81 9.40
CA PRO A 104 8.06 -21.19 9.34
C PRO A 104 9.38 -21.27 8.57
N VAL A 105 10.29 -22.13 9.03
CA VAL A 105 11.60 -22.33 8.39
C VAL A 105 11.38 -22.75 6.94
N ALA A 106 11.96 -22.00 6.00
CA ALA A 106 11.87 -22.30 4.57
C ALA A 106 12.40 -23.73 4.31
N SER A 107 11.61 -24.51 3.58
CA SER A 107 11.97 -25.89 3.23
C SER A 107 12.71 -25.90 1.90
N SER A 108 13.59 -26.89 1.69
CA SER A 108 14.36 -27.03 0.45
C SER A 108 13.49 -27.21 -0.81
N GLU A 109 12.20 -27.53 -0.66
CA GLU A 109 11.23 -27.64 -1.75
C GLU A 109 10.72 -26.28 -2.28
N ASP A 110 10.91 -25.20 -1.53
CA ASP A 110 10.43 -23.85 -1.91
C ASP A 110 11.13 -23.29 -3.15
N ALA A 111 12.31 -23.82 -3.52
CA ALA A 111 13.08 -23.39 -4.68
C ALA A 111 12.39 -23.68 -6.04
N THR A 112 11.46 -24.65 -6.08
CA THR A 112 10.78 -25.06 -7.33
C THR A 112 9.37 -24.47 -7.49
N GLN A 113 8.89 -23.72 -6.50
CA GLN A 113 7.54 -23.13 -6.55
C GLN A 113 7.43 -21.99 -7.57
N ILE A 114 6.28 -21.94 -8.24
CA ILE A 114 5.83 -20.86 -9.12
C ILE A 114 5.99 -19.51 -8.39
N VAL A 115 6.58 -18.53 -9.07
CA VAL A 115 6.72 -17.16 -8.54
C VAL A 115 5.34 -16.52 -8.42
N THR A 116 4.83 -16.42 -7.19
CA THR A 116 3.58 -15.73 -6.86
C THR A 116 3.86 -14.36 -6.24
N PRO A 117 2.90 -13.41 -6.26
CA PRO A 117 3.04 -12.12 -5.57
C PRO A 117 3.36 -12.27 -4.08
N THR A 118 2.75 -13.25 -3.41
CA THR A 118 2.99 -13.55 -1.99
C THR A 118 4.43 -13.99 -1.74
N LYS A 119 5.00 -14.82 -2.62
CA LYS A 119 6.40 -15.23 -2.55
C LYS A 119 7.33 -14.02 -2.76
N LEU A 120 7.04 -13.18 -3.75
CA LEU A 120 7.81 -11.95 -3.97
C LEU A 120 7.74 -10.99 -2.77
N ASP A 121 6.60 -10.89 -2.08
CA ASP A 121 6.48 -10.08 -0.87
C ASP A 121 7.39 -10.62 0.25
N ALA A 122 7.43 -11.95 0.45
CA ALA A 122 8.33 -12.59 1.39
C ALA A 122 9.81 -12.40 1.00
N ASP A 123 10.15 -12.61 -0.28
CA ASP A 123 11.51 -12.43 -0.82
C ASP A 123 12.00 -10.98 -0.68
N ASN A 124 11.08 -10.00 -0.72
CA ASN A 124 11.35 -8.59 -0.47
C ASN A 124 11.41 -8.23 1.04
N GLY A 125 11.30 -9.22 1.92
CA GLY A 125 11.40 -9.06 3.37
C GLY A 125 10.15 -8.48 4.04
N LEU A 126 8.98 -8.50 3.38
CA LEU A 126 7.74 -8.03 4.01
C LEU A 126 7.29 -9.02 5.08
N ALA A 127 7.30 -8.58 6.34
CA ALA A 127 6.90 -9.42 7.47
C ALA A 127 5.41 -9.80 7.42
N ARG A 128 5.08 -10.95 8.02
CA ARG A 128 3.70 -11.40 8.16
C ARG A 128 3.04 -10.70 9.36
N PRO A 129 1.96 -9.94 9.17
CA PRO A 129 1.38 -9.14 10.25
C PRO A 129 0.59 -9.98 11.26
N PHE A 130 0.65 -9.60 12.54
CA PHE A 130 -0.24 -10.15 13.57
C PHE A 130 -1.59 -9.42 13.56
N TYR A 131 -2.50 -9.88 12.68
CA TYR A 131 -3.81 -9.26 12.42
C TYR A 131 -4.59 -8.89 13.70
N ALA A 132 -4.64 -9.78 14.70
CA ALA A 132 -5.45 -9.53 15.90
C ALA A 132 -4.99 -8.28 16.68
N ALA A 133 -3.68 -8.11 16.86
CA ALA A 133 -3.11 -6.95 17.56
C ALA A 133 -3.31 -5.66 16.76
N ILE A 134 -3.00 -5.70 15.45
CA ILE A 134 -3.14 -4.53 14.56
C ILE A 134 -4.60 -4.09 14.48
N ARG A 135 -5.54 -5.04 14.39
CA ARG A 135 -6.98 -4.75 14.39
C ARG A 135 -7.41 -4.10 15.68
N ALA A 136 -7.01 -4.64 16.83
CA ALA A 136 -7.35 -4.07 18.12
C ALA A 136 -6.82 -2.64 18.27
N HIS A 137 -5.57 -2.40 17.85
CA HIS A 137 -4.97 -1.08 17.86
C HIS A 137 -5.65 -0.10 16.90
N THR A 138 -5.98 -0.53 15.68
CA THR A 138 -6.67 0.34 14.71
C THR A 138 -8.09 0.66 15.18
N ALA A 139 -8.77 -0.28 15.84
CA ALA A 139 -10.12 -0.11 16.36
C ALA A 139 -10.21 0.88 17.53
N SER A 140 -9.13 1.12 18.29
CA SER A 140 -9.09 2.21 19.27
C SER A 140 -9.00 3.60 18.62
N ASN A 141 -8.98 3.65 17.29
CA ASN A 141 -9.01 4.84 16.44
C ASN A 141 -7.97 5.93 16.82
N PRO A 142 -6.69 5.55 17.01
CA PRO A 142 -5.65 6.51 17.41
C PRO A 142 -5.35 7.54 16.31
N TYR A 143 -5.81 7.29 15.08
CA TYR A 143 -5.48 8.09 13.90
C TYR A 143 -6.58 9.04 13.45
N VAL A 144 -7.65 9.20 14.23
CA VAL A 144 -8.82 10.03 13.85
C VAL A 144 -8.46 11.46 13.43
N ALA A 145 -7.45 12.06 14.08
CA ALA A 145 -7.01 13.44 13.79
C ALA A 145 -6.32 13.60 12.42
N LEU A 146 -5.97 12.48 11.80
CA LEU A 146 -5.30 12.40 10.50
C LEU A 146 -6.26 11.99 9.37
N HIS A 147 -7.52 11.65 9.69
CA HIS A 147 -8.52 11.35 8.67
C HIS A 147 -8.77 12.56 7.75
N GLY A 148 -9.03 12.31 6.47
CA GLY A 148 -9.25 13.36 5.49
C GLY A 148 -7.98 14.13 5.12
N LYS A 149 -6.81 13.64 5.51
CA LYS A 149 -5.50 14.18 5.12
C LYS A 149 -4.72 13.09 4.40
N ARG A 150 -3.84 13.52 3.48
CA ARG A 150 -2.86 12.61 2.92
C ARG A 150 -1.73 12.45 3.92
N VAL A 151 -1.51 11.24 4.38
CA VAL A 151 -0.42 10.90 5.29
C VAL A 151 0.54 9.91 4.66
N LEU A 152 1.77 9.94 5.16
CA LEU A 152 2.79 8.97 4.85
C LEU A 152 3.72 8.87 6.06
N CYS A 153 4.08 7.65 6.47
CA CYS A 153 4.90 7.40 7.65
C CYS A 153 4.37 8.08 8.92
N GLY A 154 3.05 8.02 9.16
CA GLY A 154 2.42 8.50 10.39
C GLY A 154 2.23 10.01 10.50
N ARG A 155 2.63 10.78 9.48
CA ARG A 155 2.55 12.24 9.47
C ARG A 155 1.83 12.73 8.21
N VAL A 156 1.18 13.89 8.31
CA VAL A 156 0.62 14.58 7.15
C VAL A 156 1.75 14.84 6.15
N LEU A 157 1.50 14.52 4.88
CA LEU A 157 2.47 14.70 3.80
C LEU A 157 2.46 16.15 3.31
N ASP A 158 3.24 17.00 3.99
CA ASP A 158 3.58 18.35 3.55
C ASP A 158 4.92 18.37 2.80
N LEU A 159 5.32 19.54 2.30
CA LEU A 159 6.55 19.73 1.53
C LEU A 159 7.79 19.29 2.32
N GLN A 160 7.91 19.71 3.59
CA GLN A 160 9.07 19.41 4.41
C GLN A 160 9.18 17.90 4.64
N HIS A 161 8.09 17.26 5.05
CA HIS A 161 8.05 15.82 5.29
C HIS A 161 8.33 15.04 4.01
N ALA A 162 7.82 15.49 2.86
CA ALA A 162 8.11 14.84 1.58
C ALA A 162 9.60 14.93 1.19
N VAL A 163 10.26 16.07 1.42
CA VAL A 163 11.70 16.24 1.19
C VAL A 163 12.49 15.31 2.12
N ASP A 164 12.18 15.29 3.42
CA ASP A 164 12.82 14.41 4.40
C ASP A 164 12.73 12.93 3.97
N LEU A 165 11.56 12.51 3.47
CA LEU A 165 11.33 11.15 2.98
C LEU A 165 12.10 10.87 1.70
N LEU A 166 12.22 11.82 0.78
CA LEU A 166 12.98 11.65 -0.47
C LEU A 166 14.47 11.39 -0.20
N GLU A 167 15.02 12.01 0.84
CA GLU A 167 16.42 11.84 1.23
C GLU A 167 16.64 10.53 2.00
N ASN A 168 15.76 10.21 2.95
CA ASN A 168 16.08 9.23 3.98
C ASN A 168 15.27 7.92 3.91
N ALA A 169 14.10 7.92 3.26
CA ALA A 169 13.21 6.75 3.29
C ALA A 169 13.61 5.67 2.27
N PRO A 170 13.10 4.43 2.39
CA PRO A 170 13.25 3.41 1.36
C PRO A 170 12.62 3.82 0.03
N GLN A 171 13.11 3.25 -1.09
CA GLN A 171 12.74 3.64 -2.45
C GLN A 171 11.22 3.68 -2.71
N ALA A 172 10.47 2.71 -2.19
CA ALA A 172 9.01 2.67 -2.35
C ALA A 172 8.31 3.87 -1.68
N VAL A 173 8.82 4.33 -0.54
CA VAL A 173 8.30 5.50 0.18
C VAL A 173 8.72 6.79 -0.53
N ARG A 174 9.97 6.87 -1.01
CA ARG A 174 10.46 7.99 -1.84
C ARG A 174 9.58 8.21 -3.06
N PHE A 175 9.22 7.13 -3.75
CA PHE A 175 8.31 7.19 -4.89
C PHE A 175 6.99 7.86 -4.52
N LEU A 176 6.35 7.45 -3.42
CA LEU A 176 5.09 8.04 -2.95
C LEU A 176 5.23 9.51 -2.54
N ALA A 177 6.33 9.86 -1.85
CA ALA A 177 6.62 11.23 -1.44
C ALA A 177 6.74 12.18 -2.65
N ALA A 178 7.44 11.74 -3.71
CA ALA A 178 7.62 12.52 -4.93
C ALA A 178 6.29 12.92 -5.59
N TYR A 179 5.33 12.00 -5.65
CA TYR A 179 4.01 12.29 -6.21
C TYR A 179 3.18 13.23 -5.34
N GLY A 180 3.44 13.28 -4.03
CA GLY A 180 2.85 14.29 -3.15
C GLY A 180 3.26 15.71 -3.56
N LEU A 181 4.53 15.88 -3.95
CA LEU A 181 5.12 17.17 -4.30
C LEU A 181 4.67 17.74 -5.65
N ASP A 182 4.51 16.88 -6.66
CA ASP A 182 4.08 17.25 -8.03
C ASP A 182 2.68 17.90 -8.07
N ARG A 183 1.94 17.90 -6.95
CA ARG A 183 0.61 18.54 -6.82
C ARG A 183 0.59 19.80 -5.95
N THR A 184 1.50 19.93 -4.99
CA THR A 184 1.59 21.13 -4.13
C THR A 184 2.32 22.27 -4.82
N ASP A 185 3.13 21.98 -5.84
CA ASP A 185 3.94 22.98 -6.53
C ASP A 185 3.67 22.94 -8.03
N SER A 186 2.99 23.96 -8.55
CA SER A 186 2.66 24.11 -9.98
C SER A 186 3.89 24.39 -10.88
N GLY A 187 5.10 23.98 -10.46
CA GLY A 187 6.36 24.29 -11.15
C GLY A 187 7.50 23.28 -11.00
N ALA A 188 7.52 22.41 -9.98
CA ALA A 188 8.66 21.53 -9.70
C ALA A 188 8.34 20.05 -10.01
N ARG A 189 8.60 19.62 -11.25
CA ARG A 189 8.59 18.19 -11.61
C ARG A 189 9.83 17.51 -11.02
N ILE A 190 9.68 16.80 -9.91
CA ILE A 190 10.76 16.01 -9.31
C ILE A 190 10.75 14.60 -9.91
N ASN A 191 11.84 14.23 -10.58
CA ASN A 191 12.02 12.92 -11.21
C ASN A 191 12.77 12.00 -10.24
N VAL A 192 12.09 11.01 -9.66
CA VAL A 192 12.74 9.99 -8.82
C VAL A 192 13.24 8.85 -9.70
N ARG A 193 14.54 8.56 -9.62
CA ARG A 193 15.20 7.41 -10.25
C ARG A 193 15.15 6.20 -9.33
#